data_AF-A0A953MNZ0-F1
#
_entry.id   AF-A0A953MNZ0-F1
#
_cell.length_a   1.000
_cell.length_b   1.000
_cell.length_c   1.000
_cell.angle_alpha   90.00
_cell.angle_beta   90.00
_cell.angle_gamma   90.00
#
_symmetry.space_group_name_H-M   'P 1'
#
loop_
_entity.id
_entity.type
_entity.pdbx_description
1 polymer ?
#
loop_
_entity_poly.entity_id
_entity_poly.type
_entity_poly.pdbx_seq_one_letter_code
_entity_poly.pdbx_strand_id
1 'polypeptide(L)'
;IKKIGLEKFTSYKGSYNFRIKTIDGTYRLFNHQALALLVDENYKLIKSLNIHTNISHLTEKNNYKFSLIGLAGEISYLNMDVFNSSFDELQSSISDKIFTKRELEIIKLLAKGYSTKKISETLFISPLTVETHRKNILQKSGCENSVVLISRGITEGWI
;
A
#
# COMPACT_ATOMS: atom_id res chain seq x y z
N ILE A 1 -11.60 1.42 -18.87
CA ILE A 1 -11.37 1.83 -17.47
C ILE A 1 -12.53 1.35 -16.61
N LYS A 2 -12.29 0.56 -15.57
CA LYS A 2 -13.31 0.32 -14.54
C LYS A 2 -13.37 1.57 -13.66
N LYS A 3 -14.37 2.42 -13.85
CA LYS A 3 -14.66 3.51 -12.93
C LYS A 3 -15.03 2.88 -11.58
N ILE A 4 -14.39 3.31 -10.49
CA ILE A 4 -14.83 2.96 -9.14
C ILE A 4 -16.05 3.84 -8.86
N GLY A 5 -17.19 3.24 -8.60
CA GLY A 5 -18.38 4.00 -8.26
C GLY A 5 -18.27 4.64 -6.86
N LEU A 6 -18.96 5.76 -6.67
CA LEU A 6 -18.93 6.54 -5.42
C LEU A 6 -19.42 5.71 -4.22
N GLU A 7 -20.27 4.71 -4.46
CA GLU A 7 -20.74 3.76 -3.46
C GLU A 7 -19.62 2.96 -2.79
N LYS A 8 -18.45 2.88 -3.43
CA LYS A 8 -17.28 2.18 -2.89
C LYS A 8 -16.30 3.09 -2.16
N PHE A 9 -16.57 4.39 -2.03
CA PHE A 9 -15.60 5.36 -1.50
C PHE A 9 -15.07 4.99 -0.10
N THR A 10 -15.93 4.45 0.77
CA THR A 10 -15.55 3.98 2.12
C THR A 10 -14.84 2.62 2.13
N SER A 11 -14.82 1.90 1.01
CA SER A 11 -14.14 0.61 0.84
C SER A 11 -12.68 0.76 0.39
N TYR A 12 -12.14 1.98 0.44
CA TYR A 12 -10.76 2.28 0.04
C TYR A 12 -10.00 3.08 1.09
N LYS A 13 -8.69 2.85 1.12
CA LYS A 13 -7.70 3.63 1.86
C LYS A 13 -6.76 4.30 0.86
N GLY A 14 -6.69 5.63 0.85
CA GLY A 14 -5.67 6.38 0.12
C GLY A 14 -4.35 6.36 0.89
N SER A 15 -3.22 6.25 0.19
CA SER A 15 -1.89 6.27 0.79
C SER A 15 -0.91 7.03 -0.08
N TYR A 16 -0.15 7.97 0.50
CA TYR A 16 0.94 8.67 -0.19
C TYR A 16 1.97 9.18 0.81
N ASN A 17 3.15 9.53 0.32
CA ASN A 17 4.21 10.10 1.15
C ASN A 17 4.32 11.60 0.95
N PHE A 18 4.64 12.30 2.03
CA PHE A 18 4.85 13.74 2.00
C PHE A 18 5.79 14.18 3.12
N ARG A 19 6.43 15.34 2.91
CA ARG A 19 7.31 15.93 3.93
C ARG A 19 6.55 17.00 4.69
N ILE A 20 6.65 16.95 6.02
CA ILE A 20 6.16 18.01 6.91
C ILE A 20 7.36 18.62 7.63
N LYS A 21 7.33 19.95 7.81
CA LYS A 21 8.23 20.64 8.73
C LYS A 21 7.77 20.41 10.17
N THR A 22 8.60 19.78 10.99
CA THR A 22 8.32 19.53 12.40
C THR A 22 8.64 20.76 13.25
N ILE A 23 8.19 20.73 14.51
CA ILE A 23 8.35 21.86 15.45
C ILE A 23 9.83 22.20 15.73
N ASP A 24 10.73 21.22 15.62
CA ASP A 24 12.19 21.40 15.71
C ASP A 24 12.81 22.07 14.46
N GLY A 25 12.01 22.45 13.47
CA GLY A 25 12.44 23.10 12.24
C GLY A 25 12.92 22.15 11.14
N THR A 26 13.07 20.85 11.43
CA THR A 26 13.52 19.85 10.46
C THR A 26 12.36 19.39 9.57
N TYR A 27 12.66 18.88 8.36
CA TYR A 27 11.66 18.22 7.53
C TYR A 27 11.75 16.71 7.75
N ARG A 28 10.60 16.08 8.01
CA ARG A 28 10.50 14.63 8.13
C ARG A 28 9.52 14.07 7.10
N LEU A 29 9.81 12.85 6.64
CA LEU A 29 9.00 12.14 5.66
C LEU A 29 7.97 11.27 6.38
N PHE A 30 6.71 11.43 6.01
CA PHE A 30 5.59 10.67 6.56
C PHE A 30 4.89 9.89 5.46
N ASN A 31 4.53 8.64 5.76
CA ASN A 31 3.50 7.93 5.04
C ASN A 31 2.14 8.35 5.62
N HIS A 32 1.30 8.93 4.78
CA HIS A 32 -0.07 9.29 5.12
C HIS A 32 -1.02 8.24 4.60
N GLN A 33 -1.95 7.82 5.45
CA GLN A 33 -3.07 6.96 5.05
C GLN A 33 -4.39 7.61 5.43
N ALA A 34 -5.29 7.76 4.47
CA ALA A 34 -6.61 8.37 4.65
C ALA A 34 -7.71 7.36 4.34
N LEU A 35 -8.66 7.21 5.27
CA LEU A 35 -9.85 6.39 5.11
C LEU A 35 -11.09 7.26 5.30
N ALA A 36 -12.05 7.15 4.38
CA ALA A 36 -13.38 7.69 4.59
C ALA A 36 -14.16 6.74 5.53
N LEU A 37 -14.60 7.26 6.67
CA LEU A 37 -15.39 6.49 7.65
C LEU A 37 -16.88 6.71 7.49
N LEU A 38 -17.28 7.93 7.11
CA LEU A 38 -18.67 8.30 6.93
C LEU A 38 -18.80 9.31 5.80
N VAL A 39 -19.77 9.08 4.93
CA VAL A 39 -20.20 9.99 3.87
C VAL A 39 -21.70 10.24 3.99
N ASP A 40 -22.17 11.38 3.49
CA ASP A 40 -23.61 11.66 3.38
C ASP A 40 -24.24 10.97 2.16
N GLU A 41 -25.54 11.18 1.98
CA GLU A 41 -26.33 10.67 0.84
C GLU A 41 -25.84 11.16 -0.53
N ASN A 42 -25.08 12.26 -0.57
CA ASN A 42 -24.47 12.82 -1.77
C ASN A 42 -22.98 12.45 -1.90
N TYR A 43 -22.51 11.46 -1.12
CA TYR A 43 -21.12 11.00 -1.06
C TYR A 43 -20.10 12.05 -0.59
N LYS A 44 -20.55 13.12 0.08
CA LYS A 44 -19.64 14.09 0.68
C LYS A 44 -19.04 13.50 1.96
N LEU A 45 -17.72 13.65 2.11
CA LEU A 45 -17.00 13.18 3.29
C LEU A 45 -17.48 13.91 4.55
N ILE A 46 -18.06 13.17 5.50
CA ILE A 46 -18.41 13.67 6.84
C ILE A 46 -17.25 13.40 7.82
N LYS A 47 -16.69 12.20 7.79
CA LYS A 47 -15.66 11.78 8.74
C LYS A 47 -14.59 10.94 8.07
N SER A 48 -13.33 11.23 8.38
CA SER A 48 -12.17 10.44 7.96
C SER A 48 -11.29 10.04 9.14
N LEU A 49 -10.56 8.94 8.96
CA LEU A 49 -9.42 8.56 9.78
C LEU A 49 -8.15 8.81 8.98
N ASN A 50 -7.23 9.57 9.54
CA ASN A 50 -5.94 9.89 8.94
C ASN A 50 -4.82 9.38 9.84
N ILE A 51 -3.93 8.58 9.29
CA ILE A 51 -2.78 7.99 9.99
C ILE A 51 -1.52 8.58 9.37
N HIS A 52 -0.63 9.10 10.20
CA HIS A 52 0.64 9.67 9.77
C HIS A 52 1.78 8.90 10.45
N THR A 53 2.48 8.10 9.66
CA THR A 53 3.62 7.30 10.15
C THR A 53 4.91 7.96 9.71
N ASN A 54 5.78 8.33 10.65
CA ASN A 54 7.11 8.82 10.32
C ASN A 54 7.95 7.68 9.73
N ILE A 55 8.39 7.84 8.47
CA ILE A 55 9.17 6.86 7.72
C ILE A 55 10.58 7.36 7.37
N SER A 56 11.03 8.47 7.94
CA SER A 56 12.38 9.01 7.70
C SER A 56 13.50 8.03 8.03
N HIS A 57 13.28 7.08 8.93
CA HIS A 57 14.24 6.03 9.28
C HIS A 57 14.32 4.90 8.25
N LEU A 58 13.35 4.80 7.33
CA LEU A 58 13.30 3.80 6.26
C LEU A 58 13.84 4.36 4.94
N THR A 59 13.56 5.64 4.67
CA THR A 59 14.00 6.35 3.46
C THR A 59 13.92 7.86 3.65
N GLU A 60 14.79 8.59 2.98
CA GLU A 60 14.75 10.07 2.92
C GLU A 60 14.10 10.59 1.63
N LYS A 61 13.87 9.71 0.64
CA LYS A 61 13.33 10.08 -0.67
C LYS A 61 11.82 9.88 -0.72
N ASN A 62 11.09 10.94 -1.08
CA ASN A 62 9.68 10.85 -1.43
C ASN A 62 9.55 10.27 -2.86
N ASN A 63 8.71 9.25 -3.04
CA ASN A 63 8.45 8.63 -4.32
C ASN A 63 7.39 9.36 -5.17
N TYR A 64 6.63 10.30 -4.58
CA TYR A 64 5.56 11.04 -5.23
C TYR A 64 4.57 10.12 -5.97
N LYS A 65 4.21 9.00 -5.34
CA LYS A 65 3.19 8.08 -5.83
C LYS A 65 1.99 8.07 -4.90
N PHE A 66 0.82 7.78 -5.45
CA PHE A 66 -0.41 7.57 -4.70
C PHE A 66 -0.87 6.12 -4.84
N SER A 67 -1.22 5.48 -3.73
CA SER A 67 -1.76 4.13 -3.68
C SER A 67 -3.21 4.20 -3.18
N LEU A 68 -4.13 3.58 -3.91
CA LEU A 68 -5.53 3.38 -3.52
C LEU A 68 -5.73 1.92 -3.14
N ILE A 69 -5.70 1.65 -1.84
CA ILE A 69 -5.69 0.30 -1.28
C ILE A 69 -7.13 -0.14 -1.06
N GLY A 70 -7.55 -1.20 -1.76
CA GLY A 70 -8.86 -1.80 -1.63
C GLY A 70 -9.02 -2.53 -0.29
N LEU A 71 -10.11 -2.24 0.41
CA LEU A 71 -10.54 -2.89 1.64
C LEU A 71 -11.68 -3.87 1.34
N ALA A 72 -12.03 -4.73 2.30
CA ALA A 72 -13.15 -5.68 2.16
C ALA A 72 -13.13 -6.54 0.88
N GLY A 73 -11.94 -6.87 0.36
CA GLY A 73 -11.76 -7.70 -0.84
C GLY A 73 -11.67 -6.94 -2.16
N GLU A 74 -11.84 -5.61 -2.13
CA GLU A 74 -11.67 -4.73 -3.29
C GLU A 74 -10.23 -4.77 -3.84
N ILE A 75 -10.12 -4.41 -5.12
CA ILE A 75 -8.84 -4.35 -5.81
C ILE A 75 -8.02 -3.16 -5.30
N SER A 76 -6.74 -3.40 -4.99
CA SER A 76 -5.79 -2.31 -4.73
C SER A 76 -5.10 -1.85 -6.01
N TYR A 77 -4.88 -0.54 -6.09
CA TYR A 77 -4.12 0.15 -7.14
C TYR A 77 -2.93 0.81 -6.46
N LEU A 78 -1.71 0.40 -6.80
CA LEU A 78 -0.51 0.78 -6.06
C LEU A 78 0.40 1.64 -6.92
N ASN A 79 1.12 2.56 -6.29
CA ASN A 79 2.16 3.38 -6.92
C ASN A 79 1.72 4.15 -8.16
N MET A 80 0.49 4.67 -8.17
CA MET A 80 -0.02 5.48 -9.28
C MET A 80 0.70 6.83 -9.36
N ASP A 81 1.06 7.20 -10.57
CA ASP A 81 1.56 8.53 -10.91
C ASP A 81 0.38 9.51 -11.00
N VAL A 82 0.09 10.17 -9.88
CA VAL A 82 -1.03 11.14 -9.81
C VAL A 82 -0.53 12.58 -9.72
N PHE A 83 0.70 12.79 -9.23
CA PHE A 83 1.21 14.13 -8.94
C PHE A 83 1.97 14.76 -10.11
N ASN A 84 2.49 13.96 -11.04
CA ASN A 84 3.34 14.40 -12.15
C ASN A 84 2.74 14.08 -13.54
N SER A 85 1.54 13.52 -13.58
CA SER A 85 0.91 13.09 -14.83
C SER A 85 -0.27 13.98 -15.19
N SER A 86 -0.42 14.27 -16.47
CA SER A 86 -1.66 14.86 -16.98
C SER A 86 -2.82 13.88 -16.78
N PHE A 87 -4.06 14.37 -16.72
CA PHE A 87 -5.24 13.52 -16.53
C PHE A 87 -5.37 12.45 -17.64
N ASP A 88 -4.83 12.73 -18.83
CA ASP A 88 -4.78 11.80 -19.96
C ASP A 88 -3.70 10.72 -19.83
N GLU A 89 -2.56 11.02 -19.18
CA GLU A 89 -1.49 10.04 -18.90
C GLU A 89 -1.86 9.05 -17.78
N LEU A 90 -2.64 9.50 -16.79
CA LEU A 90 -3.24 8.66 -15.75
C LEU A 90 -4.11 7.53 -16.33
N GLN A 91 -4.59 7.69 -17.57
CA GLN A 91 -5.46 6.75 -18.25
C GLN A 91 -4.73 5.47 -18.71
N SER A 92 -3.39 5.51 -18.86
CA SER A 92 -2.58 4.37 -19.32
C SER A 92 -1.81 3.64 -18.20
N SER A 93 -1.55 4.29 -17.06
CA SER A 93 -0.62 3.79 -16.02
C SER A 93 -1.25 2.86 -14.96
N ILE A 94 -2.57 2.66 -14.97
CA ILE A 94 -3.30 1.88 -13.94
C ILE A 94 -3.15 0.34 -14.10
N SER A 95 -2.31 -0.15 -15.02
CA SER A 95 -2.35 -1.55 -15.44
C SER A 95 -1.69 -2.56 -14.48
N ASP A 96 -0.61 -2.26 -13.78
CA ASP A 96 0.24 -3.36 -13.31
C ASP A 96 0.13 -3.64 -11.81
N LYS A 97 -0.74 -4.59 -11.47
CA LYS A 97 -0.69 -5.29 -10.19
C LYS A 97 0.63 -6.04 -10.08
N ILE A 98 1.61 -5.45 -9.42
CA ILE A 98 2.91 -6.09 -9.15
C ILE A 98 2.72 -7.43 -8.41
N PHE A 99 1.76 -7.50 -7.48
CA PHE A 99 1.51 -8.70 -6.66
C PHE A 99 0.08 -9.21 -6.79
N THR A 100 -0.07 -10.52 -6.72
CA THR A 100 -1.36 -11.20 -6.59
C THR A 100 -1.95 -11.00 -5.18
N LYS A 101 -3.27 -11.27 -5.01
CA LYS A 101 -3.94 -11.20 -3.70
C LYS A 101 -3.21 -12.07 -2.64
N ARG A 102 -2.85 -13.30 -3.02
CA ARG A 102 -2.14 -14.23 -2.13
C ARG A 102 -0.75 -13.74 -1.76
N GLU A 103 -0.03 -13.13 -2.70
CA GLU A 103 1.29 -12.54 -2.42
C GLU A 103 1.18 -11.36 -1.45
N LEU A 104 0.17 -10.49 -1.60
CA LEU A 104 -0.09 -9.40 -0.66
C LEU A 104 -0.45 -9.90 0.75
N GLU A 105 -1.23 -10.99 0.88
CA GLU A 105 -1.50 -11.63 2.18
C GLU A 105 -0.21 -12.07 2.85
N ILE A 106 0.70 -12.71 2.11
CA ILE A 106 1.98 -13.17 2.62
C ILE A 106 2.86 -11.98 3.04
N ILE A 107 2.94 -10.91 2.25
CA ILE A 107 3.68 -9.69 2.61
C ILE A 107 3.15 -9.10 3.93
N LYS A 108 1.83 -9.02 4.11
CA LYS A 108 1.20 -8.53 5.35
C LYS A 108 1.55 -9.40 6.57
N LEU A 109 1.60 -10.73 6.41
CA LEU A 109 1.98 -11.63 7.50
C LEU A 109 3.47 -11.55 7.82
N LEU A 110 4.32 -11.37 6.81
CA LEU A 110 5.75 -11.11 7.00
C LEU A 110 5.98 -9.82 7.77
N ALA A 111 5.24 -8.75 7.44
CA ALA A 111 5.30 -7.48 8.17
C ALA A 111 4.85 -7.59 9.64
N LYS A 112 4.00 -8.58 9.96
CA LYS A 112 3.63 -8.94 11.35
C LYS A 112 4.67 -9.80 12.06
N GLY A 113 5.81 -10.10 11.43
CA GLY A 113 6.88 -10.92 11.99
C GLY A 113 6.58 -12.43 12.01
N TYR A 114 5.65 -12.91 11.18
CA TYR A 114 5.29 -14.34 11.17
C TYR A 114 6.37 -15.16 10.47
N SER A 115 6.72 -16.32 11.05
CA SER A 115 7.61 -17.30 10.43
C SER A 115 6.92 -18.06 9.29
N THR A 116 7.69 -18.68 8.39
CA THR A 116 7.15 -19.51 7.29
C THR A 116 6.15 -20.55 7.81
N LYS A 117 6.45 -21.22 8.93
CA LYS A 117 5.55 -22.19 9.57
C LYS A 117 4.24 -21.55 10.04
N LYS A 118 4.31 -20.39 10.69
CA LYS A 118 3.09 -19.70 11.16
C LYS A 118 2.23 -19.20 9.99
N ILE A 119 2.87 -18.74 8.91
CA ILE A 119 2.18 -18.33 7.68
C ILE A 119 1.49 -19.53 7.02
N SER A 120 2.17 -20.68 6.93
CA SER A 120 1.61 -21.88 6.33
C SER A 120 0.38 -22.38 7.09
N GLU A 121 0.43 -22.36 8.42
CA GLU A 121 -0.71 -22.66 9.29
C GLU A 121 -1.86 -21.66 9.10
N THR A 122 -1.56 -20.35 9.07
CA THR A 122 -2.56 -19.28 8.93
C THR A 122 -3.30 -19.34 7.60
N LEU A 123 -2.59 -19.69 6.52
CA LEU A 123 -3.13 -19.70 5.15
C LEU A 123 -3.57 -21.09 4.68
N PHE A 124 -3.44 -22.12 5.53
CA PHE A 124 -3.75 -23.52 5.23
C PHE A 124 -3.05 -24.05 3.96
N ILE A 125 -1.75 -23.76 3.83
CA ILE A 125 -0.90 -24.21 2.71
C ILE A 125 0.39 -24.85 3.23
N SER A 126 1.17 -25.51 2.38
CA SER A 126 2.45 -26.10 2.81
C SER A 126 3.51 -25.01 3.08
N PRO A 127 4.46 -25.23 4.02
CA PRO A 127 5.61 -24.35 4.21
C PRO A 127 6.41 -24.11 2.92
N LEU A 128 6.57 -25.14 2.08
CA LEU A 128 7.24 -25.05 0.79
C LEU A 128 6.50 -24.12 -0.20
N THR A 129 5.16 -24.12 -0.17
CA THR A 129 4.35 -23.20 -0.96
C THR A 129 4.57 -21.75 -0.50
N VAL A 130 4.69 -21.50 0.80
CA VAL A 130 5.02 -20.17 1.34
C VAL A 130 6.40 -19.72 0.85
N GLU A 131 7.42 -20.58 0.89
CA GLU A 131 8.77 -20.26 0.40
C GLU A 131 8.77 -19.92 -1.10
N THR A 132 8.04 -20.70 -1.89
CA THR A 132 7.86 -20.43 -3.33
C THR A 132 7.26 -19.04 -3.56
N HIS A 133 6.20 -18.69 -2.84
CA HIS A 133 5.62 -17.35 -2.91
C HIS A 133 6.61 -16.27 -2.48
N ARG A 134 7.37 -16.46 -1.39
CA ARG A 134 8.38 -15.49 -0.93
C ARG A 134 9.44 -15.23 -2.00
N LYS A 135 9.93 -16.28 -2.65
CA LYS A 135 10.89 -16.16 -3.75
C LYS A 135 10.32 -15.34 -4.91
N ASN A 136 9.09 -15.65 -5.33
CA ASN A 136 8.41 -14.91 -6.40
C ASN A 136 8.17 -13.44 -6.04
N ILE A 137 7.81 -13.15 -4.79
CA ILE A 137 7.62 -11.78 -4.29
C ILE A 137 8.94 -11.00 -4.34
N LEU A 138 10.04 -11.58 -3.86
CA LEU A 138 11.35 -10.93 -3.90
C LEU A 138 11.79 -10.66 -5.34
N GLN A 139 11.58 -11.62 -6.25
CA GLN A 139 11.88 -11.44 -7.67
C GLN A 139 11.04 -10.33 -8.31
N LYS A 140 9.71 -10.33 -8.11
CA LYS A 140 8.80 -9.30 -8.66
C LYS A 140 9.07 -7.91 -8.10
N SER A 141 9.43 -7.84 -6.82
CA SER A 141 9.74 -6.60 -6.13
C SER A 141 11.16 -6.09 -6.40
N GLY A 142 12.06 -6.92 -6.92
CA GLY A 142 13.49 -6.61 -7.00
C GLY A 142 14.15 -6.42 -5.62
N CYS A 143 13.55 -6.90 -4.53
CA CYS A 143 14.11 -6.79 -3.20
C CYS A 143 15.01 -7.99 -2.89
N GLU A 144 16.15 -7.73 -2.25
CA GLU A 144 17.13 -8.77 -1.93
C GLU A 144 16.69 -9.70 -0.79
N ASN A 145 15.88 -9.19 0.13
CA ASN A 145 15.40 -9.95 1.28
C ASN A 145 14.07 -9.41 1.83
N SER A 146 13.46 -10.16 2.76
CA SER A 146 12.17 -9.82 3.34
C SER A 146 12.17 -8.54 4.17
N VAL A 147 13.31 -8.12 4.73
CA VAL A 147 13.40 -6.86 5.50
C VAL A 147 13.28 -5.66 4.56
N VAL A 148 14.06 -5.67 3.47
CA VAL A 148 13.98 -4.64 2.42
C VAL A 148 12.59 -4.61 1.80
N LEU A 149 12.00 -5.78 1.53
CA LEU A 149 10.63 -5.91 1.03
C LEU A 149 9.59 -5.27 1.96
N ILE A 150 9.68 -5.50 3.27
CA ILE A 150 8.75 -4.91 4.25
C ILE A 150 8.94 -3.40 4.31
N SER A 151 10.18 -2.92 4.41
CA SER A 151 10.50 -1.49 4.40
C SER A 151 9.91 -0.81 3.16
N ARG A 152 10.15 -1.40 1.98
CA ARG A 152 9.60 -0.93 0.71
C ARG A 152 8.08 -1.01 0.66
N GLY A 153 7.49 -2.06 1.20
CA GLY A 153 6.03 -2.19 1.30
C GLY A 153 5.39 -1.09 2.14
N ILE A 154 6.04 -0.65 3.22
CA ILE A 154 5.57 0.46 4.04
C ILE A 154 5.75 1.80 3.30
N THR A 155 6.92 2.02 2.71
CA THR A 155 7.21 3.28 2.03
C THR A 155 6.40 3.44 0.73
N GLU A 156 6.10 2.36 0.01
CA GLU A 156 5.28 2.39 -1.21
C GLU A 156 3.77 2.19 -0.95
N GLY A 157 3.38 1.92 0.31
CA GLY A 157 1.98 1.73 0.69
C GLY A 157 1.36 0.44 0.15
N TRP A 158 2.15 -0.62 0.00
CA TRP A 158 1.63 -1.97 -0.31
C TRP A 158 0.88 -2.58 0.88
N ILE A 159 1.24 -2.16 2.09
CA ILE A 159 0.73 -2.68 3.37
C ILE A 159 0.36 -1.56 4.34
#